data_AF-A0A8T5FVC3-F1
#
_entry.id   AF-A0A8T5FVC3-F1
#
_cell.length_a   1.000
_cell.length_b   1.000
_cell.length_c   1.000
_cell.angle_alpha   90.00
_cell.angle_beta   90.00
_cell.angle_gamma   90.00
#
_symmetry.space_group_name_H-M   'P 1'
#
loop_
_entity.id
_entity.type
_entity.pdbx_description
1 polymer ?
#
loop_
_entity_poly.entity_id
_entity_poly.type
_entity_poly.pdbx_seq_one_letter_code
_entity_poly.pdbx_strand_id
1 'polypeptide(L)'
;MEINYQELKQVVENIKFEYYEHFSYNGLGYILFPCEYTEEERLNGDCPFFYINSDLADLDIYFANNFMDPKFNKPILLHEILEASLLNILDGDYSTSLNKAHEIANKFDDKYAREIFDDKTYEDYCSLKKKMDELSSNRSQN
;
A
#
# COMPACT_ATOMS: atom_id res chain seq x y z
N MET A 1 17.00 6.07 -6.99
CA MET A 1 15.81 6.91 -7.14
C MET A 1 15.64 7.74 -5.88
N GLU A 2 15.36 9.04 -5.98
CA GLU A 2 15.03 9.89 -4.83
C GLU A 2 13.51 9.88 -4.61
N ILE A 3 13.05 9.77 -3.36
CA ILE A 3 11.62 9.75 -3.02
C ILE A 3 11.14 11.20 -2.84
N ASN A 4 10.35 11.69 -3.78
CA ASN A 4 9.71 13.00 -3.65
C ASN A 4 8.38 12.87 -2.91
N TYR A 5 8.43 13.04 -1.59
CA TYR A 5 7.25 12.91 -0.72
C TYR A 5 6.07 13.81 -1.13
N GLN A 6 6.35 15.05 -1.56
CA GLN A 6 5.28 15.99 -1.89
C GLN A 6 4.55 15.59 -3.17
N GLU A 7 5.29 15.11 -4.17
CA GLU A 7 4.73 14.58 -5.40
C GLU A 7 3.90 13.32 -5.12
N LEU A 8 4.44 12.37 -4.35
CA LEU A 8 3.71 11.16 -3.97
C LEU A 8 2.42 11.49 -3.21
N LYS A 9 2.48 12.41 -2.24
CA LYS A 9 1.31 12.88 -1.50
C LYS A 9 0.25 13.44 -2.45
N GLN A 10 0.65 14.28 -3.40
CA GLN A 10 -0.27 14.83 -4.40
C GLN A 10 -0.89 13.75 -5.28
N VAL A 11 -0.11 12.76 -5.72
CA VAL A 11 -0.62 11.60 -6.48
C VAL A 11 -1.71 10.90 -5.68
N VAL A 12 -1.41 10.48 -4.45
CA VAL A 12 -2.35 9.76 -3.57
C VAL A 12 -3.58 10.59 -3.24
N GLU A 13 -3.44 11.91 -3.07
CA GLU A 13 -4.57 12.79 -2.75
C GLU A 13 -5.58 12.93 -3.89
N ASN A 14 -5.12 12.81 -5.14
CA ASN A 14 -5.93 12.94 -6.34
C ASN A 14 -6.60 11.62 -6.77
N ILE A 15 -6.13 10.48 -6.27
CA ILE A 15 -6.68 9.17 -6.60
C ILE A 15 -8.09 9.01 -6.02
N LYS A 16 -8.97 8.42 -6.83
CA LYS A 16 -10.34 8.08 -6.46
C LYS A 16 -10.46 6.58 -6.28
N PHE A 17 -11.14 6.17 -5.22
CA PHE A 17 -11.31 4.76 -4.82
C PHE A 17 -12.65 4.17 -5.29
N GLU A 18 -13.34 4.81 -6.23
CA GLU A 18 -14.70 4.43 -6.65
C GLU A 18 -14.72 3.46 -7.86
N TYR A 19 -13.67 3.51 -8.68
CA TYR A 19 -13.52 2.74 -9.92
C TYR A 19 -12.04 2.42 -10.13
N TYR A 20 -11.73 1.66 -11.19
CA TYR A 20 -10.35 1.47 -11.61
C TYR A 20 -9.73 2.83 -11.95
N GLU A 21 -8.55 3.13 -11.42
CA GLU A 21 -7.90 4.44 -11.59
C GLU A 21 -6.47 4.25 -12.12
N HIS A 22 -6.15 4.94 -13.21
CA HIS A 22 -4.79 4.99 -13.74
C HIS A 22 -4.05 6.19 -13.17
N PHE A 23 -2.83 5.97 -12.71
CA PHE A 23 -1.96 7.05 -12.25
C PHE A 23 -0.49 6.68 -12.44
N SER A 24 0.41 7.62 -12.18
CA SER A 24 1.84 7.38 -12.30
C SER A 24 2.62 8.06 -11.19
N TYR A 25 3.72 7.45 -10.79
CA TYR A 25 4.68 8.03 -9.86
C TYR A 25 6.09 7.58 -10.23
N ASN A 26 7.06 8.50 -10.23
CA ASN A 26 8.47 8.22 -10.54
C ASN A 26 8.72 7.44 -11.84
N GLY A 27 7.88 7.68 -12.87
CA GLY A 27 8.01 7.04 -14.17
C GLY A 27 7.44 5.62 -14.25
N LEU A 28 6.82 5.13 -13.18
CA LEU A 28 6.02 3.90 -13.18
C LEU A 28 4.53 4.24 -13.31
N GLY A 29 3.84 3.49 -14.17
CA GLY A 29 2.39 3.50 -14.32
C GLY A 29 1.72 2.46 -13.44
N TYR A 30 0.61 2.86 -12.82
CA TYR A 30 -0.17 2.03 -11.92
C TYR A 30 -1.63 1.97 -12.35
N ILE A 31 -2.28 0.86 -12.04
CA ILE A 31 -3.74 0.75 -12.06
C ILE A 31 -4.21 0.33 -10.67
N LEU A 32 -5.05 1.15 -10.04
CA LEU A 32 -5.70 0.83 -8.78
C LEU A 32 -7.00 0.06 -9.05
N PHE A 33 -7.18 -1.10 -8.43
CA PHE A 33 -8.36 -1.94 -8.51
C PHE A 33 -9.06 -2.04 -7.15
N PRO A 34 -10.24 -1.41 -6.99
CA PRO A 34 -11.14 -1.72 -5.89
C PRO A 34 -11.61 -3.16 -6.01
N CYS A 35 -11.43 -3.95 -4.95
CA CYS A 35 -12.01 -5.28 -4.84
C CYS A 35 -12.77 -5.43 -3.51
N GLU A 36 -13.69 -6.38 -3.48
CA GLU A 36 -14.27 -6.88 -2.24
C GLU A 36 -13.32 -7.91 -1.64
N TYR A 37 -13.03 -7.75 -0.36
CA TYR A 37 -12.32 -8.73 0.45
C TYR A 37 -13.31 -9.60 1.19
N THR A 38 -13.24 -10.89 0.88
CA THR A 38 -14.17 -11.92 1.28
C THR A 38 -13.77 -12.54 2.62
N GLU A 39 -14.73 -13.22 3.24
CA GLU A 39 -14.46 -14.01 4.44
C GLU A 39 -13.50 -15.18 4.17
N GLU A 40 -13.52 -15.74 2.96
CA GLU A 40 -12.60 -16.80 2.55
C GLU A 40 -11.15 -16.28 2.50
N GLU A 41 -10.91 -15.14 1.85
CA GLU A 41 -9.60 -14.48 1.83
C GLU A 41 -9.10 -14.15 3.24
N ARG A 42 -10.00 -13.68 4.12
CA ARG A 42 -9.70 -13.44 5.53
C ARG A 42 -9.25 -14.71 6.26
N LEU A 43 -9.94 -15.83 6.03
CA LEU A 43 -9.63 -17.12 6.66
C LEU A 43 -8.34 -17.73 6.10
N ASN A 44 -8.05 -17.49 4.82
CA ASN A 44 -6.81 -17.90 4.18
C ASN A 44 -5.61 -17.02 4.57
N GLY A 45 -5.87 -15.86 5.17
CA GLY A 45 -4.83 -14.91 5.56
C GLY A 45 -4.31 -14.06 4.40
N ASP A 46 -5.09 -13.91 3.33
CA ASP A 46 -4.71 -13.13 2.18
C ASP A 46 -4.58 -11.65 2.56
N CYS A 47 -3.61 -10.94 1.98
CA CYS A 47 -3.45 -9.52 2.28
C CYS A 47 -4.60 -8.72 1.62
N PRO A 48 -5.31 -7.86 2.35
CA PRO A 48 -6.37 -7.02 1.77
C PRO A 48 -5.82 -5.94 0.81
N PHE A 49 -4.50 -5.74 0.76
CA PHE A 49 -3.83 -4.79 -0.12
C PHE A 49 -2.57 -5.45 -0.67
N PHE A 50 -2.44 -5.51 -1.99
CA PHE A 50 -1.26 -6.10 -2.63
C PHE A 50 -1.09 -5.55 -4.04
N TYR A 51 0.11 -5.70 -4.59
CA TYR A 51 0.41 -5.35 -5.97
C TYR A 51 0.98 -6.54 -6.75
N ILE A 52 0.77 -6.53 -8.06
CA ILE A 52 1.34 -7.48 -9.02
C ILE A 52 1.79 -6.74 -10.28
N ASN A 53 2.56 -7.42 -11.15
CA ASN A 53 2.88 -6.88 -12.47
C ASN A 53 1.61 -6.77 -13.31
N SER A 54 1.48 -5.64 -14.01
CA SER A 54 0.32 -5.36 -14.88
C SER A 54 0.60 -5.75 -16.33
N ASP A 55 -0.45 -6.18 -17.04
CA ASP A 55 -0.43 -6.33 -18.50
C ASP A 55 -0.73 -5.00 -19.23
N LEU A 56 -1.25 -4.00 -18.52
CA LEU A 56 -1.76 -2.73 -19.08
C LEU A 56 -0.98 -1.49 -18.59
N ALA A 57 -0.21 -1.64 -17.52
CA ALA A 57 0.68 -0.64 -16.93
C ALA A 57 1.99 -1.33 -16.47
N ASP A 58 2.71 -0.76 -15.50
CA ASP A 58 3.82 -1.46 -14.86
C ASP A 58 3.30 -2.34 -13.71
N LEU A 59 2.38 -1.81 -12.89
CA LEU A 59 1.89 -2.49 -11.69
C LEU A 59 0.37 -2.31 -11.50
N ASP A 60 -0.30 -3.37 -11.08
CA ASP A 60 -1.68 -3.34 -10.61
C ASP A 60 -1.67 -3.36 -9.08
N ILE A 61 -2.41 -2.45 -8.45
CA ILE A 61 -2.60 -2.39 -7.00
C ILE A 61 -4.04 -2.79 -6.69
N TYR A 62 -4.22 -3.87 -5.95
CA TYR A 62 -5.52 -4.35 -5.50
C TYR A 62 -5.77 -3.87 -4.08
N PHE A 63 -6.98 -3.38 -3.84
CA PHE A 63 -7.32 -2.69 -2.61
C PHE A 63 -8.72 -3.11 -2.14
N ALA A 64 -8.78 -3.73 -0.97
CA ALA A 64 -10.00 -4.20 -0.34
C ALA A 64 -10.85 -3.03 0.17
N ASN A 65 -11.81 -2.58 -0.63
CA ASN A 65 -12.61 -1.38 -0.33
C ASN A 65 -13.56 -1.55 0.87
N ASN A 66 -13.85 -2.79 1.24
CA ASN A 66 -14.79 -3.18 2.30
C ASN A 66 -14.07 -3.68 3.58
N PHE A 67 -12.74 -3.84 3.56
CA PHE A 67 -11.99 -4.35 4.72
C PHE A 67 -11.73 -3.29 5.78
N MET A 68 -11.53 -2.03 5.36
CA MET A 68 -11.15 -0.93 6.26
C MET A 68 -11.96 0.33 6.00
N ASP A 69 -11.97 1.22 7.00
CA ASP A 69 -12.58 2.54 6.87
C ASP A 69 -11.88 3.33 5.74
N PRO A 70 -12.63 3.89 4.77
CA PRO A 70 -12.07 4.62 3.64
C PRO A 70 -11.09 5.74 4.00
N LYS A 71 -11.21 6.31 5.21
CA LYS A 71 -10.26 7.35 5.69
C LYS A 71 -8.81 6.85 5.73
N PHE A 72 -8.58 5.55 5.88
CA PHE A 72 -7.25 4.93 5.93
C PHE A 72 -6.67 4.56 4.56
N ASN A 73 -7.46 4.64 3.49
CA ASN A 73 -7.03 4.21 2.16
C ASN A 73 -5.81 4.97 1.65
N LYS A 74 -5.74 6.28 1.88
CA LYS A 74 -4.66 7.12 1.34
C LYS A 74 -3.29 6.79 1.94
N PRO A 75 -3.10 6.73 3.27
CA PRO A 75 -1.83 6.28 3.84
C PRO A 75 -1.41 4.88 3.40
N ILE A 76 -2.36 3.95 3.27
CA ILE A 76 -2.05 2.58 2.81
C ILE A 76 -1.66 2.58 1.33
N LEU A 77 -2.37 3.30 0.48
CA LEU A 77 -1.98 3.40 -0.93
C LEU A 77 -0.59 4.05 -1.10
N LEU A 78 -0.28 5.04 -0.27
CA LEU A 78 1.06 5.65 -0.24
C LEU A 78 2.14 4.59 0.07
N HIS A 79 1.87 3.71 1.04
CA HIS A 79 2.74 2.59 1.38
C HIS A 79 2.99 1.68 0.17
N GLU A 80 1.91 1.18 -0.44
CA GLU A 80 1.99 0.23 -1.56
C GLU A 80 2.74 0.81 -2.77
N ILE A 81 2.48 2.08 -3.12
CA ILE A 81 3.19 2.75 -4.22
C ILE A 81 4.69 2.79 -3.93
N LEU A 82 5.10 3.15 -2.71
CA LEU A 82 6.52 3.21 -2.35
C LEU A 82 7.17 1.84 -2.33
N GLU A 83 6.54 0.86 -1.69
CA GLU A 83 7.10 -0.47 -1.58
C GLU A 83 7.34 -1.05 -2.98
N ALA A 84 6.32 -0.98 -3.85
CA ALA A 84 6.41 -1.47 -5.21
C ALA A 84 7.42 -0.69 -6.08
N SER A 85 7.50 0.64 -5.91
CA SER A 85 8.48 1.48 -6.61
C SER A 85 9.93 1.15 -6.23
N LEU A 86 10.15 0.74 -4.97
CA LEU A 86 11.47 0.53 -4.40
C LEU A 86 11.98 -0.90 -4.65
N LEU A 87 11.08 -1.88 -4.70
CA LEU A 87 11.44 -3.30 -4.77
C LEU A 87 12.41 -3.64 -5.92
N ASN A 88 12.25 -2.99 -7.07
CA ASN A 88 13.05 -3.25 -8.27
C ASN A 88 14.39 -2.49 -8.32
N ILE A 89 14.65 -1.59 -7.38
CA ILE A 89 15.86 -0.75 -7.38
C ILE A 89 16.74 -0.94 -6.13
N LEU A 90 16.25 -1.67 -5.14
CA LEU A 90 17.00 -1.98 -3.93
C LEU A 90 17.84 -3.24 -4.15
N ASP A 91 19.08 -3.20 -3.67
CA ASP A 91 19.98 -4.35 -3.76
C ASP A 91 19.65 -5.41 -2.69
N GLY A 92 19.57 -6.67 -3.11
CA GLY A 92 19.36 -7.83 -2.25
C GLY A 92 18.66 -8.98 -2.98
N ASP A 93 18.44 -10.08 -2.28
CA ASP A 93 17.40 -11.04 -2.70
C ASP A 93 16.01 -10.41 -2.53
N TYR A 94 14.98 -11.08 -3.04
CA TYR A 94 13.61 -10.59 -3.00
C TYR A 94 13.17 -10.25 -1.56
N SER A 95 13.41 -11.15 -0.60
CA SER A 95 13.01 -10.97 0.80
C SER A 95 13.70 -9.77 1.45
N THR A 96 15.01 -9.62 1.23
CA THR A 96 15.80 -8.50 1.74
C THR A 96 15.34 -7.18 1.14
N SER A 97 15.09 -7.15 -0.17
CA SER A 97 14.67 -5.95 -0.89
C SER A 97 13.25 -5.53 -0.49
N LEU A 98 12.35 -6.51 -0.33
CA LEU A 98 10.99 -6.30 0.17
C LEU A 98 11.00 -5.71 1.58
N ASN A 99 11.75 -6.31 2.52
CA ASN A 99 11.85 -5.80 3.88
C ASN A 99 12.38 -4.36 3.92
N LYS A 100 13.42 -4.04 3.13
CA LYS A 100 13.94 -2.67 3.03
C LYS A 100 12.92 -1.70 2.42
N ALA A 101 12.21 -2.11 1.38
CA ALA A 101 11.17 -1.31 0.74
C ALA A 101 10.04 -1.00 1.74
N HIS A 102 9.59 -2.03 2.46
CA HIS A 102 8.58 -1.96 3.51
C HIS A 102 8.98 -1.02 4.65
N GLU A 103 10.21 -1.13 5.17
CA GLU A 103 10.74 -0.22 6.19
C GLU A 103 10.79 1.25 5.74
N ILE A 104 11.07 1.49 4.45
CA ILE A 104 11.06 2.84 3.89
C ILE A 104 9.61 3.33 3.78
N ALA A 105 8.72 2.55 3.17
CA ALA A 105 7.31 2.87 3.01
C ALA A 105 6.64 3.20 4.35
N ASN A 106 6.94 2.42 5.40
CA ASN A 106 6.49 2.64 6.79
C ASN A 106 6.85 4.01 7.37
N LYS A 107 7.95 4.64 6.93
CA LYS A 107 8.33 5.98 7.42
C LYS A 107 7.49 7.07 6.77
N PHE A 108 7.12 6.87 5.50
CA PHE A 108 6.38 7.87 4.74
C PHE A 108 4.88 7.78 4.98
N ASP A 109 4.33 6.57 5.14
CA ASP A 109 2.93 6.41 5.50
C ASP A 109 2.65 6.89 6.93
N ASP A 110 3.57 6.65 7.89
CA ASP A 110 3.49 7.17 9.26
C ASP A 110 3.47 8.70 9.26
N LYS A 111 4.42 9.29 8.53
CA LYS A 111 4.49 10.74 8.35
C LYS A 111 3.17 11.28 7.79
N TYR A 112 2.65 10.66 6.73
CA TYR A 112 1.42 11.13 6.10
C TYR A 112 0.20 10.95 7.01
N ALA A 113 0.08 9.82 7.69
CA ALA A 113 -1.00 9.55 8.64
C ALA A 113 -1.00 10.60 9.78
N ARG A 114 0.17 10.94 10.34
CA ARG A 114 0.31 12.00 11.35
C ARG A 114 -0.06 13.40 10.85
N GLU A 115 0.09 13.65 9.55
CA GLU A 115 -0.29 14.95 8.95
C GLU A 115 -1.80 15.09 8.78
N ILE A 116 -2.54 13.99 8.56
CA ILE A 116 -3.95 14.03 8.17
C ILE A 116 -4.93 13.55 9.25
N PHE A 117 -4.45 12.83 10.27
CA PHE A 117 -5.28 12.29 11.33
C PHE A 117 -5.08 13.04 12.65
N ASP A 118 -6.14 13.08 13.45
CA ASP A 118 -6.02 13.39 14.87
C ASP A 118 -5.41 12.20 15.63
N ASP A 119 -5.02 12.43 16.89
CA ASP A 119 -4.33 11.43 17.71
C ASP A 119 -5.11 10.09 17.79
N LYS A 120 -6.43 10.17 17.97
CA LYS A 120 -7.28 8.98 18.07
C LYS A 120 -7.34 8.21 16.75
N THR A 121 -7.55 8.91 15.64
CA THR A 121 -7.65 8.26 14.32
C THR A 121 -6.29 7.70 13.89
N TYR A 122 -5.19 8.32 14.30
CA TYR A 122 -3.84 7.79 14.11
C TYR A 122 -3.59 6.51 14.92
N GLU A 123 -4.06 6.43 16.18
CA GLU A 123 -3.99 5.19 16.97
C GLU A 123 -4.79 4.04 16.33
N ASP A 124 -5.99 4.33 15.81
CA ASP A 124 -6.81 3.37 15.06
C ASP A 124 -6.06 2.89 13.80
N TYR A 125 -5.40 3.81 13.08
CA TYR A 125 -4.58 3.50 11.90
C TYR A 125 -3.40 2.57 12.24
N CYS A 126 -2.66 2.85 13.31
CA CYS A 126 -1.57 1.99 13.76
C CYS A 126 -2.05 0.58 14.13
N SER A 127 -3.23 0.48 14.73
CA SER A 127 -3.85 -0.81 15.07
C SER A 127 -4.25 -1.59 13.82
N LEU A 128 -4.77 -0.91 12.79
CA LEU A 128 -5.07 -1.51 11.49
C LEU A 128 -3.81 -2.02 10.81
N LYS A 129 -2.74 -1.22 10.73
CA LYS A 129 -1.46 -1.64 10.15
C LYS A 129 -0.92 -2.91 10.78
N LYS A 130 -0.88 -2.95 12.11
CA LYS A 130 -0.41 -4.14 12.85
C LYS A 130 -1.20 -5.40 12.46
N LYS A 131 -2.52 -5.28 12.31
CA LYS A 131 -3.38 -6.39 11.86
C LYS A 131 -3.05 -6.81 10.42
N MET A 132 -2.76 -5.86 9.53
CA MET A 132 -2.35 -6.15 8.14
C MET A 132 -0.98 -6.83 8.07
N ASP A 133 -0.03 -6.41 8.89
CA ASP A 133 1.30 -7.02 8.99
C ASP A 133 1.22 -8.46 9.51
N GLU A 134 0.34 -8.71 10.49
CA GLU A 134 0.06 -10.05 11.01
C GLU A 134 -0.53 -10.98 9.94
N LEU A 135 -1.45 -10.48 9.09
CA LEU A 135 -1.99 -11.24 7.95
C LEU A 135 -0.90 -11.56 6.93
N SER A 136 -0.09 -10.56 6.55
CA SER A 136 0.98 -10.69 5.56
C SER A 136 2.10 -11.65 6.02
N SER A 137 2.41 -11.66 7.31
CA SER A 137 3.44 -12.54 7.90
C SER A 137 3.04 -14.02 7.88
N ASN A 138 1.74 -14.33 8.02
CA ASN A 138 1.24 -15.71 7.98
C ASN A 138 1.38 -16.34 6.58
N ARG A 139 1.49 -15.53 5.52
CA ARG A 139 1.77 -15.99 4.15
C ARG A 139 3.20 -16.50 3.95
N SER A 140 4.15 -16.03 4.75
CA SER A 140 5.57 -16.41 4.63
C SER A 140 5.90 -17.77 5.27
N GLN A 141 4.91 -18.44 5.88
CA GLN A 141 5.06 -19.69 6.63
C GLN A 141 4.33 -20.89 6.01
N ASN A 142 3.53 -20.69 4.95
CA ASN A 142 2.82 -21.73 4.21
C ASN A 142 3.37 -21.86 2.79
#